data_AF-A0A7S2LGC8-F1
#
_entry.id   AF-A0A7S2LGC8-F1
#
_cell.length_a   1.000
_cell.length_b   1.000
_cell.length_c   1.000
_cell.angle_alpha   90.00
_cell.angle_beta   90.00
_cell.angle_gamma   90.00
#
_symmetry.space_group_name_H-M   'P 1'
#
loop_
_entity.id
_entity.type
_entity.pdbx_description
1 polymer ?
#
loop_
_entity_poly.entity_id
_entity_poly.type
_entity_poly.pdbx_seq_one_letter_code
_entity_poly.pdbx_strand_id
1 'polypeptide(L)'
;DDNHWKLTFYNNCNAVVLFTPLIIMFELPALSAAADKQLVSGLFWGAMCVAGFFGFSIGIVTVLQIKATSPLSHNISGTAKAAVQSMMAFYIWKNSPTVKGILGIVFVLGGSLLYTLVKMNEGKAKTQAAKAVELRGK
;
A
#
# COMPACT_ATOMS: atom_id res chain seq x y z
N ASP A 1 -3.16 -5.77 -24.72
CA ASP A 1 -2.56 -6.71 -23.76
C ASP A 1 -2.12 -6.13 -22.42
N ASP A 2 -2.77 -5.10 -21.90
CA ASP A 2 -2.38 -4.45 -20.64
C ASP A 2 -3.50 -4.50 -19.58
N ASN A 3 -4.06 -5.70 -19.38
CA ASN A 3 -5.21 -5.89 -18.50
C ASN A 3 -4.77 -6.12 -17.05
N HIS A 4 -4.68 -5.02 -16.30
CA HIS A 4 -4.25 -5.03 -14.91
C HIS A 4 -5.20 -5.83 -14.00
N TRP A 5 -6.47 -6.01 -14.38
CA TRP A 5 -7.40 -6.89 -13.65
C TRP A 5 -7.01 -8.35 -13.78
N LYS A 6 -6.52 -8.76 -14.96
CA LYS A 6 -5.97 -10.09 -15.19
C LYS A 6 -4.70 -10.29 -14.37
N LEU A 7 -3.85 -9.27 -14.26
CA LEU A 7 -2.66 -9.30 -13.40
C LEU A 7 -3.02 -9.43 -11.92
N THR A 8 -3.98 -8.66 -11.41
CA THR A 8 -4.47 -8.76 -10.03
C THR A 8 -5.05 -10.14 -9.73
N PHE A 9 -5.83 -10.70 -10.67
CA PHE A 9 -6.39 -12.04 -10.53
C PHE A 9 -5.29 -13.11 -10.43
N TYR A 10 -4.32 -13.11 -11.35
CA TYR A 10 -3.19 -14.04 -11.28
C TYR A 10 -2.36 -13.85 -10.01
N ASN A 11 -2.13 -12.62 -9.58
CA ASN A 11 -1.38 -12.35 -8.36
C ASN A 11 -2.08 -12.94 -7.13
N ASN A 12 -3.40 -12.81 -7.02
CA ASN A 12 -4.17 -13.37 -5.91
C ASN A 12 -4.23 -14.91 -5.98
N CYS A 13 -4.44 -15.50 -7.16
CA CYS A 13 -4.41 -16.96 -7.32
C CYS A 13 -3.04 -17.55 -6.96
N ASN A 14 -1.96 -16.96 -7.49
CA ASN A 14 -0.60 -17.38 -7.17
C ASN A 14 -0.29 -17.21 -5.68
N ALA A 15 -0.77 -16.13 -5.06
CA ALA A 15 -0.62 -15.92 -3.63
C ALA A 15 -1.29 -17.04 -2.81
N VAL A 16 -2.52 -17.45 -3.14
CA VAL A 16 -3.19 -18.57 -2.43
C VAL A 16 -2.38 -19.86 -2.55
N VAL A 17 -1.93 -20.20 -3.77
CA VAL A 17 -1.14 -21.41 -4.00
C VAL A 17 0.20 -21.38 -3.26
N LEU A 18 0.87 -20.23 -3.24
CA LEU A 18 2.19 -20.07 -2.61
C LEU A 18 2.10 -19.98 -1.09
N PHE A 19 1.16 -19.19 -0.55
CA PHE A 19 1.06 -18.95 0.89
C PHE A 19 0.43 -20.11 1.65
N THR A 20 -0.48 -20.90 1.06
CA THR A 20 -1.11 -22.03 1.75
C THR A 20 -0.09 -23.03 2.34
N PRO A 21 0.89 -23.56 1.58
CA PRO A 21 1.89 -24.48 2.15
C PRO A 21 2.81 -23.79 3.17
N LEU A 22 3.14 -22.51 2.97
CA LEU A 22 3.97 -21.75 3.91
C LEU A 22 3.26 -21.54 5.24
N ILE A 23 1.97 -21.18 5.22
CA ILE A 23 1.16 -21.03 6.43
C ILE A 23 1.10 -22.36 7.19
N ILE A 24 0.85 -23.48 6.50
CA ILE A 24 0.83 -24.80 7.15
C ILE A 24 2.20 -25.15 7.74
N MET A 25 3.31 -24.79 7.09
CA MET A 25 4.65 -25.11 7.58
C MET A 25 5.05 -24.27 8.80
N PHE A 26 4.75 -22.97 8.81
CA PHE A 26 5.24 -22.03 9.82
C PHE A 26 4.23 -21.72 10.93
N GLU A 27 2.93 -21.77 10.64
CA GLU A 27 1.86 -21.39 11.57
C GLU A 27 1.10 -22.59 12.13
N LEU A 28 1.55 -23.83 11.88
CA LEU A 28 0.88 -25.05 12.38
C LEU A 28 0.62 -25.03 13.89
N PRO A 29 1.56 -24.61 14.75
CA PRO A 29 1.32 -24.56 16.19
C PRO A 29 0.26 -23.52 16.57
N ALA A 30 0.21 -22.40 15.86
CA ALA A 30 -0.80 -21.36 16.10
C ALA A 30 -2.19 -21.83 15.64
N LEU A 31 -2.27 -22.51 14.49
CA LEU A 31 -3.51 -23.07 13.97
C LEU A 31 -4.07 -24.18 14.86
N SER A 32 -3.22 -25.08 15.36
CA SER A 32 -3.65 -26.15 16.25
C SER A 32 -4.14 -25.62 17.61
N ALA A 33 -3.46 -24.61 18.17
CA ALA A 33 -3.90 -23.95 19.39
C ALA A 33 -5.23 -23.20 19.22
N ALA A 34 -5.52 -22.72 18.01
CA ALA A 34 -6.74 -21.98 17.68
C ALA A 34 -7.92 -22.87 17.23
N ALA A 35 -7.68 -24.16 16.95
CA ALA A 35 -8.61 -25.06 16.27
C ALA A 35 -9.98 -25.17 16.96
N ASP A 36 -10.00 -25.46 18.26
CA ASP A 36 -11.23 -25.71 19.00
C ASP A 36 -11.92 -24.44 19.53
N LYS A 37 -11.30 -23.26 19.34
CA LYS A 37 -11.78 -21.99 19.93
C LYS A 37 -12.03 -20.91 18.90
N GLN A 38 -10.96 -20.40 18.29
CA GLN A 38 -11.05 -19.26 17.38
C GLN A 38 -11.53 -19.69 16.00
N LEU A 39 -11.09 -20.85 15.49
CA LEU A 39 -11.46 -21.30 14.15
C LEU A 39 -12.93 -21.75 14.04
N VAL A 40 -13.59 -22.06 15.14
CA VAL A 40 -15.05 -22.36 15.17
C VAL A 40 -15.91 -21.12 15.43
N SER A 41 -15.30 -19.98 15.77
CA SER A 41 -16.03 -18.76 16.13
C SER A 41 -16.55 -18.03 14.90
N GLY A 42 -17.87 -17.81 14.84
CA GLY A 42 -18.48 -16.99 13.80
C GLY A 42 -18.01 -15.53 13.83
N LEU A 43 -17.67 -14.99 15.01
CA LEU A 43 -17.10 -13.64 15.14
C LEU A 43 -15.70 -13.56 14.53
N PHE A 44 -14.89 -14.61 14.72
CA PHE A 44 -13.56 -14.68 14.12
C PHE A 44 -13.67 -14.65 12.59
N TRP A 45 -14.49 -15.51 11.99
CA TRP A 45 -14.68 -15.52 10.54
C TRP A 45 -15.34 -14.24 10.02
N GLY A 46 -16.26 -13.64 10.78
CA GLY A 46 -16.81 -12.32 10.47
C GLY A 46 -15.71 -11.25 10.38
N ALA A 47 -14.83 -11.17 11.37
CA ALA A 47 -13.68 -10.26 11.35
C ALA A 47 -12.71 -10.57 10.20
N MET A 48 -12.46 -11.85 9.91
CA MET A 48 -11.61 -12.28 8.78
C MET A 48 -12.22 -11.88 7.43
N CYS A 49 -13.53 -12.04 7.25
CA CYS A 49 -14.23 -11.61 6.03
C CYS A 49 -14.15 -10.09 5.84
N VAL A 50 -14.36 -9.32 6.90
CA VAL A 50 -14.22 -7.85 6.86
C VAL A 50 -12.78 -7.46 6.51
N ALA A 51 -11.79 -8.06 7.16
CA ALA A 51 -10.38 -7.83 6.84
C ALA A 51 -10.05 -8.20 5.39
N GLY A 52 -10.56 -9.33 4.90
CA GLY A 52 -10.41 -9.79 3.52
C GLY A 52 -11.03 -8.83 2.51
N PHE A 53 -12.24 -8.33 2.78
CA PHE A 53 -12.90 -7.32 1.94
C PHE A 53 -12.07 -6.03 1.81
N PHE A 54 -11.57 -5.50 2.93
CA PHE A 54 -10.71 -4.32 2.90
C PHE A 54 -9.36 -4.61 2.25
N GLY A 55 -8.75 -5.77 2.51
CA GLY A 55 -7.50 -6.19 1.87
C GLY A 55 -7.62 -6.27 0.35
N PHE A 56 -8.70 -6.89 -0.15
CA PHE A 56 -9.00 -6.95 -1.57
C PHE A 56 -9.24 -5.55 -2.16
N SER A 57 -10.03 -4.71 -1.47
CA SER A 57 -10.30 -3.33 -1.89
C SER A 57 -9.03 -2.48 -1.98
N ILE A 58 -8.13 -2.61 -0.99
CA ILE A 58 -6.82 -1.94 -1.00
C ILE A 58 -5.99 -2.41 -2.20
N GLY A 59 -6.04 -3.71 -2.54
CA GLY A 59 -5.39 -4.25 -3.73
C GLY A 59 -5.87 -3.59 -5.04
N ILE A 60 -7.18 -3.42 -5.20
CA ILE A 60 -7.77 -2.72 -6.35
C ILE A 60 -7.30 -1.25 -6.38
N VAL A 61 -7.43 -0.54 -5.26
CA VAL A 61 -7.04 0.87 -5.16
C VAL A 61 -5.55 1.06 -5.45
N THR A 62 -4.71 0.13 -4.99
CA THR A 62 -3.25 0.13 -5.27
C THR A 62 -2.98 0.06 -6.77
N VAL A 63 -3.65 -0.84 -7.49
CA VAL A 63 -3.51 -0.97 -8.94
C VAL A 63 -3.98 0.30 -9.66
N LEU A 64 -5.12 0.85 -9.25
CA LEU A 64 -5.63 2.11 -9.81
C LEU A 64 -4.69 3.29 -9.53
N GLN A 65 -4.10 3.36 -8.34
CA GLN A 65 -3.16 4.40 -7.97
C GLN A 65 -1.87 4.31 -8.80
N ILE A 66 -1.32 3.11 -8.99
CA ILE A 66 -0.14 2.90 -9.84
C ILE A 66 -0.44 3.33 -11.28
N LYS A 67 -1.62 2.97 -11.81
CA LYS A 67 -2.08 3.40 -13.14
C LYS A 67 -2.21 4.91 -13.29
N ALA A 68 -2.82 5.57 -12.30
CA ALA A 68 -3.04 7.00 -12.33
C ALA A 68 -1.77 7.81 -12.09
N THR A 69 -0.69 7.17 -11.62
CA THR A 69 0.57 7.82 -11.26
C THR A 69 1.76 7.10 -11.90
N SER A 70 2.58 6.42 -11.10
CA SER A 70 3.65 5.52 -11.54
C SER A 70 3.98 4.55 -10.41
N PRO A 71 4.62 3.40 -10.68
CA PRO A 71 5.08 2.48 -9.65
C PRO A 71 5.98 3.17 -8.60
N LEU A 72 6.82 4.11 -9.03
CA LEU A 72 7.67 4.91 -8.15
C LEU A 72 6.85 5.85 -7.25
N SER A 73 5.93 6.63 -7.84
CA SER A 73 5.10 7.57 -7.08
C SER A 73 4.18 6.85 -6.07
N HIS A 74 3.65 5.68 -6.44
CA HIS A 74 2.92 4.82 -5.51
C HIS A 74 3.80 4.42 -4.32
N ASN A 75 5.03 3.98 -4.55
CA ASN A 75 5.94 3.56 -3.48
C ASN A 75 6.32 4.72 -2.54
N ILE A 76 6.59 5.91 -3.10
CA ILE A 76 6.85 7.12 -2.30
C ILE A 76 5.61 7.48 -1.46
N SER A 77 4.42 7.46 -2.05
CA SER A 77 3.17 7.71 -1.33
C SER A 77 2.91 6.68 -0.23
N GLY A 78 3.22 5.40 -0.46
CA GLY A 78 3.09 4.34 0.53
C GLY A 78 4.04 4.53 1.71
N THR A 79 5.28 4.92 1.44
CA THR A 79 6.28 5.21 2.46
C THR A 79 5.87 6.43 3.31
N ALA A 80 5.39 7.50 2.67
CA ALA A 80 4.86 8.66 3.37
C ALA A 80 3.65 8.30 4.26
N LYS A 81 2.71 7.50 3.73
CA LYS A 81 1.55 7.00 4.49
C LYS A 81 1.99 6.24 5.75
N ALA A 82 2.96 5.34 5.63
CA ALA A 82 3.48 4.58 6.76
C ALA A 82 4.15 5.48 7.82
N ALA A 83 4.87 6.53 7.40
CA ALA A 83 5.47 7.51 8.30
C ALA A 83 4.41 8.34 9.04
N VAL A 84 3.34 8.77 8.35
CA VAL A 84 2.19 9.43 9.00
C VAL A 84 1.50 8.49 9.99
N GLN A 85 1.30 7.22 9.63
CA GLN A 85 0.72 6.22 10.54
C GLN A 85 1.58 6.02 11.79
N SER A 86 2.90 5.98 11.63
CA SER A 86 3.86 5.87 12.74
C SER A 86 3.80 7.10 13.64
N MET A 87 3.66 8.30 13.08
CA MET A 87 3.49 9.53 13.85
C MET A 87 2.17 9.53 14.64
N MET A 88 1.07 9.13 14.00
CA MET A 88 -0.23 9.00 14.68
C MET A 88 -0.17 7.98 15.82
N ALA A 89 0.67 6.96 15.70
CA ALA A 89 0.81 5.95 16.74
C ALA A 89 1.31 6.52 18.07
N PHE A 90 2.20 7.52 18.04
CA PHE A 90 2.66 8.21 19.25
C PHE A 90 1.54 8.96 19.96
N TYR A 91 0.60 9.54 19.21
CA TYR A 91 -0.50 10.31 19.78
C TYR A 91 -1.64 9.43 20.29
N ILE A 92 -2.05 8.44 19.48
CA ILE A 92 -3.21 7.58 19.74
C ILE A 92 -2.88 6.52 20.79
N TRP A 93 -1.78 5.78 20.62
CA TRP A 93 -1.40 4.68 21.53
C TRP A 93 -0.43 5.11 22.63
N LYS A 94 -0.04 6.39 22.68
CA LYS A 94 0.92 6.93 23.66
C LYS A 94 2.27 6.21 23.67
N ASN A 95 2.67 5.64 22.52
CA ASN A 95 3.98 5.05 22.36
C ASN A 95 5.07 6.11 22.56
N SER A 96 6.05 5.83 23.41
CA SER A 96 7.12 6.77 23.72
C SER A 96 7.98 7.02 22.47
N PRO A 97 8.03 8.25 21.95
CA PRO A 97 8.79 8.53 20.76
C PRO A 97 10.29 8.60 21.10
N THR A 98 11.11 7.95 20.29
CA THR A 98 12.57 8.11 20.36
C THR A 98 13.02 9.24 19.46
N VAL A 99 14.08 9.96 19.83
CA VAL A 99 14.64 11.04 19.01
C VAL A 99 14.99 10.55 17.60
N LYS A 100 15.59 9.36 17.50
CA LYS A 100 15.90 8.71 16.20
C LYS A 100 14.63 8.41 15.40
N GLY A 101 13.57 7.93 16.05
CA GLY A 101 12.29 7.64 15.40
C GLY A 101 11.60 8.88 14.84
N ILE A 102 11.57 9.97 15.61
CA ILE A 102 11.03 11.26 15.15
C ILE A 102 11.84 11.79 13.97
N LEU A 103 13.18 11.81 14.08
CA LEU A 103 14.04 12.26 13.00
C LEU A 103 13.82 11.42 11.73
N GLY A 104 13.75 10.09 11.85
CA GLY A 104 13.45 9.22 10.72
C GLY A 104 12.13 9.56 10.04
N ILE A 105 11.06 9.80 10.80
CA ILE A 105 9.76 10.21 10.27
C ILE A 105 9.86 11.56 9.54
N VAL A 106 10.55 12.55 10.12
CA VAL A 106 10.75 13.86 9.50
C VAL A 106 11.51 13.73 8.17
N PHE A 107 12.57 12.93 8.13
CA PHE A 107 13.32 12.67 6.90
C PHE A 107 12.48 12.01 5.82
N VAL A 108 11.68 10.99 6.18
CA VAL A 108 10.81 10.30 5.22
C VAL A 108 9.74 11.23 4.66
N LEU A 109 9.06 12.00 5.52
CA LEU A 109 8.02 12.94 5.09
C LEU A 109 8.61 14.08 4.26
N GLY A 110 9.74 14.65 4.69
CA GLY A 110 10.45 15.71 3.97
C GLY A 110 10.91 15.25 2.60
N GLY A 111 11.57 14.09 2.51
CA GLY A 111 12.00 13.51 1.23
C GLY A 111 10.83 13.20 0.29
N SER A 112 9.72 12.68 0.83
CA SER A 112 8.50 12.42 0.06
C SER A 112 7.88 13.70 -0.48
N LEU A 113 7.86 14.78 0.32
CA LEU A 113 7.38 16.09 -0.10
C LEU A 113 8.24 16.68 -1.21
N LEU A 114 9.57 16.66 -1.06
CA LEU A 114 10.50 17.16 -2.07
C LEU A 114 10.33 16.42 -3.41
N TYR A 115 10.19 15.09 -3.37
CA TYR A 115 9.88 14.29 -4.56
C TYR A 115 8.58 14.74 -5.22
N THR A 116 7.51 14.91 -4.44
CA THR A 116 6.21 15.36 -4.98
C THR A 116 6.32 16.73 -5.64
N LEU A 117 7.05 17.68 -5.04
CA LEU A 117 7.25 19.01 -5.62
C LEU A 117 7.99 18.94 -6.96
N VAL A 118 9.07 18.15 -7.05
CA VAL A 118 9.79 17.93 -8.30
C VAL A 118 8.85 17.33 -9.35
N LYS A 119 8.07 16.30 -8.97
CA LYS A 119 7.18 15.62 -9.91
C LYS A 119 6.05 16.51 -10.42
N MET A 120 5.50 17.36 -9.56
CA MET A 120 4.51 18.37 -9.95
C MET A 120 5.08 19.37 -10.94
N ASN A 121 6.33 19.80 -10.76
CA ASN A 121 7.00 20.72 -11.67
C ASN A 121 7.29 20.08 -13.03
N GLU A 122 7.77 18.83 -13.06
CA GLU A 122 7.92 18.05 -14.29
C GLU A 122 6.60 17.93 -15.07
N GLY A 123 5.50 17.67 -14.34
CA GLY A 123 4.16 17.58 -14.92
C GLY A 123 3.73 18.89 -15.61
N LYS A 124 3.88 20.02 -14.91
CA LYS A 124 3.58 21.36 -15.44
C LYS A 124 4.41 21.67 -16.70
N ALA A 125 5.71 21.39 -16.68
CA ALA A 125 6.60 21.62 -17.80
C ALA A 125 6.20 20.80 -19.04
N LYS A 126 5.86 19.51 -18.85
CA LYS A 126 5.37 18.64 -19.95
C LYS A 126 4.07 19.16 -20.55
N THR A 127 3.11 19.56 -19.72
CA THR A 127 1.84 20.11 -20.21
C THR A 127 2.03 21.41 -21.00
N GLN A 128 2.93 22.30 -20.55
CA GLN A 128 3.24 23.55 -21.26
C GLN A 128 3.93 23.27 -22.61
N ALA A 129 4.91 22.36 -22.64
CA ALA A 129 5.58 21.96 -23.88
C ALA A 129 4.60 21.35 -24.90
N ALA A 130 3.68 20.48 -24.45
CA ALA A 130 2.67 19.88 -25.32
C ALA A 130 1.75 20.94 -25.95
N LYS A 131 1.28 21.92 -25.17
CA LYS A 131 0.48 23.04 -25.70
C LYS A 131 1.24 23.89 -26.71
N ALA A 132 2.53 24.15 -26.46
CA ALA A 132 3.36 24.93 -27.39
C ALA A 132 3.58 24.20 -28.73
N VAL A 133 3.69 22.88 -28.73
CA VAL A 133 3.77 22.07 -29.95
C VAL A 133 2.44 22.11 -30.72
N GLU A 134 1.30 21.96 -30.04
CA GLU A 134 -0.03 22.04 -30.68
C GLU A 134 -0.27 23.40 -31.36
N LEU A 135 0.16 24.50 -30.71
CA LEU A 135 0.06 25.86 -31.26
C LEU A 135 0.99 26.13 -32.44
N ARG A 136 2.10 25.39 -32.58
CA ARG A 136 3.04 25.51 -33.71
C ARG A 136 2.65 24.64 -34.91
N GLY A 137 1.80 23.64 -34.71
CA GLY A 137 1.28 22.77 -35.76
C GLY A 137 -0.03 23.25 -36.40
N LYS A 138 -0.62 24.32 -35.86
CA LYS A 138 -1.74 25.07 -36.43
C LYS A 138 -1.22 26.31 -37.14
#